data_AF-T1ISB7-F1
#
_entry.id   AF-T1ISB7-F1
#
_cell.length_a   1.000
_cell.length_b   1.000
_cell.length_c   1.000
_cell.angle_alpha   90.00
_cell.angle_beta   90.00
_cell.angle_gamma   90.00
#
_symmetry.space_group_name_H-M   'P 1'
#
loop_
_entity.id
_entity.type
_entity.pdbx_description
1 polymer ?
#
loop_
_entity_poly.entity_id
_entity_poly.type
_entity_poly.pdbx_seq_one_letter_code
_entity_poly.pdbx_strand_id
1 'polypeptide(L)'
;MQYFSANLDLEDLYLLMVAVEKEKNVGECRRKRNAKCRELIAIEPNIIASPHDIHDNTMQLILQKSFYKSGNLQQNLMKLELKEEKLMAVTNRDYQVCFHYTLVVKLAPRWNEIGSQSYENGILLVQGANFLTSKKPLPALTLEVNVMTSEVQISLQPFMIKIPVTKFTNFGITAKVAKEFSSKEINIIPDKHIKRQWCSIFPSMKMGKVVEISREISSYSNFKDYAEMRVFWKNNYGYQLPSRNDFYYGVYFSQFGRTLTYPRCCILPEKPNVWKCTESNATHMSDFMKDVNMKLAVLCGQGLNFVSRASRLPMQLIPATQVSGEDDDNSFSHSST
;
A
#
# COMPACT_ATOMS: atom_id res chain seq x y z
N MET A 1 -17.36 -8.56 -0.70
CA MET A 1 -17.50 -9.66 0.29
C MET A 1 -16.84 -9.24 1.58
N GLN A 2 -17.42 -9.58 2.73
CA GLN A 2 -16.89 -9.21 4.05
C GLN A 2 -16.47 -10.45 4.83
N TYR A 3 -15.38 -10.31 5.58
CA TYR A 3 -14.80 -11.33 6.44
C TYR A 3 -14.55 -10.75 7.82
N PHE A 4 -14.80 -11.55 8.85
CA PHE A 4 -14.73 -11.11 10.24
C PHE A 4 -13.86 -12.08 11.04
N SER A 5 -12.96 -11.55 11.86
CA SER A 5 -12.26 -12.29 12.91
C SER A 5 -12.63 -11.69 14.27
N ALA A 6 -13.13 -12.53 15.17
CA ALA A 6 -13.34 -12.15 16.57
C ALA A 6 -12.01 -12.14 17.34
N ASN A 7 -12.07 -11.67 18.60
CA ASN A 7 -11.00 -11.72 19.62
C ASN A 7 -9.86 -10.74 19.42
N LEU A 8 -10.13 -9.44 19.57
CA LEU A 8 -9.09 -8.49 19.97
C LEU A 8 -9.30 -8.09 21.41
N ASP A 9 -8.47 -8.62 22.30
CA ASP A 9 -8.26 -7.98 23.59
C ASP A 9 -7.15 -6.93 23.44
N LEU A 10 -7.55 -5.68 23.14
CA LEU A 10 -6.60 -4.57 23.03
C LEU A 10 -6.01 -4.18 24.39
N GLU A 11 -6.66 -4.54 25.50
CA GLU A 11 -6.15 -4.24 26.83
C GLU A 11 -4.91 -5.08 27.16
N ASP A 12 -4.73 -6.25 26.55
CA ASP A 12 -3.52 -7.06 26.71
C ASP A 12 -2.39 -6.71 25.72
N LEU A 13 -2.56 -5.64 24.95
CA LEU A 13 -1.56 -5.18 23.98
C LEU A 13 -0.85 -3.91 24.44
N TYR A 14 0.39 -3.76 24.01
CA TYR A 14 1.13 -2.51 24.05
C TYR A 14 1.25 -1.90 22.65
N LEU A 15 1.21 -0.58 22.59
CA LEU A 15 1.72 0.21 21.48
C LEU A 15 3.12 0.71 21.85
N LEU A 16 4.14 0.26 21.13
CA LEU A 16 5.52 0.70 21.29
C LEU A 16 5.95 1.58 20.11
N MET A 17 6.38 2.80 20.43
CA MET A 17 7.03 3.70 19.49
C MET A 17 8.51 3.36 19.41
N VAL A 18 9.00 3.17 18.19
CA VAL A 18 10.39 2.82 17.92
C VAL A 18 10.96 3.76 16.87
N ALA A 19 12.18 4.23 17.06
CA ALA A 19 12.84 5.17 16.16
C ALA A 19 14.06 4.58 15.47
N VAL A 20 14.24 4.95 14.21
CA VAL A 20 15.55 4.92 13.55
C VAL A 20 16.31 6.20 13.90
N GLU A 21 17.64 6.11 13.85
CA GLU A 21 18.50 7.28 13.93
C GLU A 21 18.10 8.33 12.88
N LYS A 22 18.06 9.61 13.31
CA LYS A 22 17.68 10.72 12.45
C LYS A 22 18.80 11.03 11.47
N GLU A 23 18.47 10.96 10.19
CA GLU A 23 19.31 11.43 9.08
C GLU A 23 19.07 12.92 8.80
N LYS A 24 20.05 13.59 8.19
CA LYS A 24 19.89 15.00 7.77
C LYS A 24 18.80 15.16 6.70
N ASN A 25 18.60 14.14 5.86
CA ASN A 25 17.60 14.15 4.81
C ASN A 25 16.33 13.41 5.27
N VAL A 26 15.20 14.13 5.29
CA VAL A 26 13.87 13.56 5.64
C VAL A 26 13.51 12.36 4.75
N GLY A 27 13.86 12.41 3.46
CA GLY A 27 13.64 11.31 2.54
C GLY A 27 14.44 10.05 2.89
N GLU A 28 15.66 10.21 3.39
CA GLU A 28 16.50 9.09 3.83
C GLU A 28 15.98 8.50 5.15
N CYS A 29 15.54 9.35 6.10
CA CYS A 29 14.86 8.90 7.32
C CYS A 29 13.69 7.96 6.98
N ARG A 30 12.78 8.42 6.11
CA ARG A 30 11.60 7.64 5.71
C ARG A 30 11.99 6.32 5.04
N ARG A 31 13.02 6.32 4.18
CA ARG A 31 13.52 5.13 3.51
C ARG A 31 14.09 4.11 4.51
N LYS A 32 14.98 4.55 5.41
CA LYS A 32 15.59 3.71 6.44
C LYS A 32 14.52 3.13 7.37
N ARG A 33 13.60 3.96 7.83
CA ARG A 33 12.45 3.57 8.66
C ARG A 33 11.59 2.51 7.97
N ASN A 34 11.17 2.73 6.72
CA ASN A 34 10.30 1.80 6.01
C ASN A 34 10.99 0.45 5.80
N ALA A 35 12.28 0.46 5.41
CA ALA A 35 13.06 -0.77 5.25
C ALA A 35 13.16 -1.55 6.57
N LYS A 36 13.51 -0.88 7.68
CA LYS A 36 13.63 -1.49 9.01
C LYS A 36 12.29 -2.02 9.53
N CYS A 37 11.19 -1.32 9.28
CA CYS A 37 9.85 -1.78 9.66
C CYS A 37 9.48 -3.09 8.95
N ARG A 38 9.74 -3.19 7.64
CA ARG A 38 9.50 -4.43 6.87
C ARG A 38 10.41 -5.57 7.30
N GLU A 39 11.67 -5.28 7.58
CA GLU A 39 12.62 -6.25 8.11
C GLU A 39 12.16 -6.79 9.47
N LEU A 40 11.72 -5.90 10.37
CA LEU A 40 11.25 -6.28 11.69
C LEU A 40 9.99 -7.17 11.64
N ILE A 41 9.02 -6.85 10.77
CA ILE A 41 7.83 -7.69 10.53
C ILE A 41 8.21 -9.09 10.00
N ALA A 42 9.31 -9.18 9.25
CA ALA A 42 9.77 -10.45 8.68
C ALA A 42 10.45 -11.35 9.72
N ILE A 43 11.19 -10.77 10.67
CA ILE A 43 11.93 -11.53 11.68
C ILE A 43 11.14 -11.77 12.97
N GLU A 44 10.14 -10.93 13.26
CA GLU A 44 9.34 -11.01 14.48
C GLU A 44 7.86 -11.30 14.16
N PRO A 45 7.40 -12.56 14.28
CA PRO A 45 6.02 -12.92 13.96
C PRO A 45 5.01 -12.43 15.00
N ASN A 46 5.44 -12.11 16.23
CA ASN A 46 4.55 -11.76 17.34
C ASN A 46 4.16 -10.28 17.40
N ILE A 47 4.52 -9.52 16.36
CA ILE A 47 4.15 -8.11 16.25
C ILE A 47 3.32 -7.86 14.99
N ILE A 48 2.57 -6.78 15.04
CA ILE A 48 2.18 -6.01 13.86
C ILE A 48 2.86 -4.64 13.96
N ALA A 49 3.23 -4.05 12.85
CA ALA A 49 3.88 -2.76 12.83
C ALA A 49 3.45 -1.91 11.63
N SER A 50 3.68 -0.61 11.73
CA SER A 50 3.59 0.33 10.62
C SER A 50 4.59 1.47 10.79
N PRO A 51 5.17 2.01 9.71
CA PRO A 51 5.80 3.32 9.75
C PRO A 51 4.78 4.38 10.22
N HIS A 52 5.20 5.34 11.04
CA HIS A 52 4.30 6.38 11.54
C HIS A 52 4.04 7.44 10.44
N ASP A 53 2.81 7.92 10.28
CA ASP A 53 2.50 8.85 9.17
C ASP A 53 3.13 10.24 9.35
N ILE A 54 3.11 10.75 10.58
CA ILE A 54 3.58 12.10 10.91
C ILE A 54 5.10 12.17 11.15
N HIS A 55 5.67 11.18 11.84
CA HIS A 55 7.05 11.22 12.31
C HIS A 55 7.98 10.43 11.38
N ASP A 56 8.86 11.15 10.68
CA ASP A 56 9.67 10.62 9.58
C ASP A 56 10.66 9.52 9.95
N ASN A 57 11.04 9.45 11.24
CA ASN A 57 12.01 8.50 11.77
C ASN A 57 11.40 7.47 12.73
N THR A 58 10.09 7.46 12.97
CA THR A 58 9.47 6.56 13.96
C THR A 58 8.47 5.60 13.34
N MET A 59 8.34 4.42 13.94
CA MET A 59 7.39 3.37 13.58
C MET A 59 6.63 2.92 14.84
N GLN A 60 5.44 2.40 14.61
CA GLN A 60 4.53 1.89 15.63
C GLN A 60 4.56 0.37 15.59
N LEU A 61 4.71 -0.25 16.76
CA LEU A 61 4.64 -1.70 16.94
C LEU A 61 3.53 -2.03 17.93
N ILE A 62 2.73 -3.03 17.61
CA ILE A 62 1.73 -3.59 18.53
C ILE A 62 2.09 -5.03 18.83
N LEU A 63 2.03 -5.36 20.11
CA LEU A 63 2.47 -6.65 20.64
C LEU A 63 1.82 -6.96 21.98
N GLN A 64 1.83 -8.23 22.37
CA GLN A 64 1.36 -8.64 23.69
C GLN A 64 2.24 -8.10 24.81
N LYS A 65 1.61 -7.75 25.93
CA LYS A 65 2.30 -7.34 27.16
C LYS A 65 3.27 -8.41 27.67
N SER A 66 2.85 -9.67 27.62
CA SER A 66 3.68 -10.82 27.99
C SER A 66 4.94 -10.95 27.11
N PHE A 67 4.78 -10.80 25.79
CA PHE A 67 5.88 -10.85 24.84
C PHE A 67 6.87 -9.70 25.05
N TYR A 68 6.39 -8.48 25.27
CA TYR A 68 7.26 -7.33 25.56
C TYR A 68 8.14 -7.57 26.79
N LYS A 69 7.57 -8.15 27.86
CA LYS A 69 8.29 -8.45 29.11
C LYS A 69 9.33 -9.57 28.98
N SER A 70 9.30 -10.35 27.91
CA SER A 70 10.25 -11.45 27.69
C SER A 70 11.67 -10.98 27.32
N GLY A 71 11.84 -9.73 26.87
CA GLY A 71 13.13 -9.21 26.41
C GLY A 71 13.52 -9.60 24.98
N ASN A 72 12.77 -10.49 24.32
CA ASN A 72 13.09 -10.97 22.97
C ASN A 72 13.00 -9.86 21.92
N LEU A 73 11.98 -9.00 22.02
CA LEU A 73 11.84 -7.86 21.11
C LEU A 73 13.05 -6.93 21.21
N GLN A 74 13.49 -6.60 22.43
CA GLN A 74 14.59 -5.69 22.70
C GLN A 74 15.88 -6.15 22.01
N GLN A 75 16.15 -7.45 22.00
CA GLN A 75 17.31 -8.01 21.29
C GLN A 75 17.21 -7.76 19.77
N ASN A 76 16.03 -7.94 19.19
CA ASN A 76 15.79 -7.67 17.77
C ASN A 76 15.91 -6.17 17.47
N LEU A 77 15.40 -5.29 18.34
CA LEU A 77 15.55 -3.83 18.20
C LEU A 77 17.02 -3.41 18.25
N MET A 78 17.81 -3.94 19.19
CA MET A 78 19.24 -3.67 19.28
C MET A 78 19.99 -4.10 18.01
N LYS A 79 19.74 -5.32 17.51
CA LYS A 79 20.36 -5.83 16.27
C LYS A 79 20.03 -4.96 15.06
N LEU A 80 18.83 -4.35 15.05
CA LEU A 80 18.40 -3.47 13.97
C LEU A 80 18.77 -2.00 14.18
N GLU A 81 19.47 -1.67 15.28
CA GLU A 81 19.85 -0.31 15.67
C GLU A 81 18.64 0.61 15.88
N LEU A 82 17.58 0.05 16.46
CA LEU A 82 16.32 0.72 16.73
C LEU A 82 16.24 1.11 18.21
N LYS A 83 15.70 2.31 18.48
CA LYS A 83 15.55 2.85 19.84
C LYS A 83 14.08 2.88 20.25
N GLU A 84 13.78 2.35 21.43
CA GLU A 84 12.46 2.51 22.04
C GLU A 84 12.28 3.96 22.49
N GLU A 85 11.12 4.55 22.17
CA GLU A 85 10.80 5.93 22.58
C GLU A 85 9.71 5.97 23.63
N LYS A 86 8.59 5.26 23.38
CA LYS A 86 7.39 5.38 24.23
C LYS A 86 6.54 4.12 24.19
N LEU A 87 6.04 3.72 25.36
CA LEU A 87 5.06 2.65 25.52
C LEU A 87 3.69 3.25 25.87
N MET A 88 2.62 2.78 25.23
CA MET A 88 1.26 3.30 25.36
C MET A 88 0.21 2.18 25.31
N ALA A 89 -1.03 2.53 25.68
CA ALA A 89 -2.19 1.69 25.41
C ALA A 89 -2.54 1.73 23.91
N VAL A 90 -3.09 0.63 23.39
CA VAL A 90 -3.47 0.50 21.98
C VAL A 90 -4.87 1.05 21.75
N THR A 91 -5.06 1.83 20.68
CA THR A 91 -6.40 2.18 20.19
C THR A 91 -6.79 1.33 18.98
N ASN A 92 -8.09 1.26 18.67
CA ASN A 92 -8.58 0.61 17.44
C ASN A 92 -7.88 1.14 16.18
N ARG A 93 -7.61 2.46 16.15
CA ARG A 93 -6.93 3.11 15.03
C ARG A 93 -5.49 2.63 14.89
N ASP A 94 -4.75 2.55 15.99
CA ASP A 94 -3.36 2.08 15.98
C ASP A 94 -3.29 0.64 15.47
N TYR A 95 -4.20 -0.22 15.95
CA TYR A 95 -4.29 -1.60 15.50
C TYR A 95 -4.63 -1.68 14.01
N GLN A 96 -5.62 -0.92 13.55
CA GLN A 96 -6.03 -0.91 12.14
C GLN A 96 -4.87 -0.53 11.21
N VAL A 97 -4.11 0.52 11.55
CA VAL A 97 -2.96 0.97 10.75
C VAL A 97 -1.85 -0.08 10.73
N CYS A 98 -1.46 -0.61 11.90
CA CYS A 98 -0.40 -1.62 11.99
C CYS A 98 -0.79 -2.95 11.34
N PHE A 99 -2.04 -3.36 11.51
CA PHE A 99 -2.58 -4.58 10.90
C PHE A 99 -2.59 -4.45 9.38
N HIS A 100 -3.12 -3.36 8.85
CA HIS A 100 -3.14 -3.07 7.41
C HIS A 100 -1.73 -3.14 6.81
N TYR A 101 -0.77 -2.41 7.38
CA TYR A 101 0.60 -2.41 6.87
C TYR A 101 1.24 -3.80 6.94
N THR A 102 1.09 -4.50 8.07
CA THR A 102 1.64 -5.84 8.27
C THR A 102 1.04 -6.86 7.29
N LEU A 103 -0.27 -6.77 7.03
CA LEU A 103 -0.99 -7.57 6.05
C LEU A 103 -0.38 -7.40 4.65
N VAL A 104 -0.22 -6.16 4.17
CA VAL A 104 0.41 -5.89 2.85
C VAL A 104 1.86 -6.37 2.81
N VAL A 105 2.62 -6.17 3.88
CA VAL A 105 4.02 -6.60 3.96
C VAL A 105 4.16 -8.12 3.84
N LYS A 106 3.33 -8.88 4.58
CA LYS A 106 3.39 -10.35 4.62
C LYS A 106 2.81 -11.02 3.37
N LEU A 107 1.90 -10.34 2.66
CA LEU A 107 1.32 -10.85 1.41
C LEU A 107 2.17 -10.53 0.17
N ALA A 108 3.05 -9.52 0.23
CA ALA A 108 4.02 -9.28 -0.82
C ALA A 108 5.01 -10.46 -0.94
N PRO A 109 5.45 -10.84 -2.17
CA PRO A 109 5.16 -10.19 -3.45
C PRO A 109 3.92 -10.76 -4.16
N ARG A 110 3.13 -11.63 -3.51
CA ARG A 110 1.99 -12.27 -4.15
C ARG A 110 0.81 -11.33 -4.32
N TRP A 111 0.62 -10.41 -3.36
CA TRP A 111 -0.30 -9.28 -3.46
C TRP A 111 0.47 -7.99 -3.21
N ASN A 112 0.36 -7.04 -4.13
CA ASN A 112 1.15 -5.80 -4.11
C ASN A 112 0.22 -4.60 -4.10
N GLU A 113 0.35 -3.75 -3.09
CA GLU A 113 -0.40 -2.50 -2.97
C GLU A 113 0.06 -1.51 -4.03
N ILE A 114 -0.89 -0.95 -4.79
CA ILE A 114 -0.65 0.12 -5.75
C ILE A 114 -1.46 1.36 -5.41
N GLY A 115 -0.83 2.53 -5.52
CA GLY A 115 -1.41 3.81 -5.13
C GLY A 115 -1.20 4.12 -3.66
N SER A 116 -1.24 5.41 -3.32
CA SER A 116 -1.25 5.89 -1.93
C SER A 116 -2.58 6.53 -1.52
N GLN A 117 -3.59 6.49 -2.41
CA GLN A 117 -4.93 6.98 -2.14
C GLN A 117 -5.88 5.81 -2.27
N SER A 118 -6.79 5.67 -1.32
CA SER A 118 -7.89 4.74 -1.41
C SER A 118 -8.55 4.91 -2.77
N TYR A 119 -8.70 3.82 -3.50
CA TYR A 119 -9.74 3.73 -4.50
C TYR A 119 -11.07 3.88 -3.76
N GLU A 120 -12.15 4.19 -4.47
CA GLU A 120 -13.47 4.54 -3.91
C GLU A 120 -13.90 3.67 -2.70
N ASN A 121 -13.43 2.42 -2.60
CA ASN A 121 -13.71 1.46 -1.53
C ASN A 121 -12.47 0.76 -0.90
N GLY A 122 -11.30 1.41 -0.79
CA GLY A 122 -10.11 0.86 -0.10
C GLY A 122 -8.81 0.86 -0.92
N ILE A 123 -7.75 0.21 -0.42
CA ILE A 123 -6.47 0.12 -1.14
C ILE A 123 -6.51 -0.94 -2.25
N LEU A 124 -5.89 -0.69 -3.39
CA LEU A 124 -5.89 -1.66 -4.50
C LEU A 124 -4.67 -2.57 -4.41
N LEU A 125 -4.91 -3.87 -4.34
CA LEU A 125 -3.90 -4.91 -4.37
C LEU A 125 -3.90 -5.61 -5.74
N VAL A 126 -2.73 -5.77 -6.35
CA VAL A 126 -2.55 -6.50 -7.60
C VAL A 126 -1.86 -7.83 -7.34
N GLN A 127 -2.40 -8.90 -7.92
CA GLN A 127 -1.86 -10.24 -7.78
C GLN A 127 -0.62 -10.45 -8.67
N GLY A 128 0.41 -11.08 -8.09
CA GLY A 128 1.57 -11.64 -8.79
C GLY A 128 2.87 -10.87 -8.57
N ALA A 129 3.96 -11.60 -8.34
CA ALA A 129 5.27 -11.02 -8.08
C ALA A 129 5.85 -10.20 -9.26
N ASN A 130 5.46 -10.54 -10.48
CA ASN A 130 5.97 -9.91 -11.71
C ASN A 130 4.96 -8.90 -12.31
N PHE A 131 4.01 -8.41 -11.51
CA PHE A 131 2.88 -7.59 -12.00
C PHE A 131 3.32 -6.35 -12.81
N LEU A 132 4.46 -5.74 -12.45
CA LEU A 132 5.05 -4.57 -13.13
C LEU A 132 5.41 -4.78 -14.61
N THR A 133 5.53 -6.04 -15.04
CA THR A 133 5.93 -6.39 -16.42
C THR A 133 4.90 -7.22 -17.17
N SER A 134 3.75 -7.51 -16.55
CA SER A 134 2.70 -8.29 -17.18
C SER A 134 2.13 -7.55 -18.39
N LYS A 135 2.00 -8.25 -19.51
CA LYS A 135 1.27 -7.77 -20.70
C LYS A 135 -0.22 -8.11 -20.65
N LYS A 136 -0.60 -9.04 -19.78
CA LYS A 136 -1.97 -9.53 -19.62
C LYS A 136 -2.66 -8.80 -18.49
N PRO A 137 -3.99 -8.65 -18.54
CA PRO A 137 -4.77 -8.29 -17.37
C PRO A 137 -4.45 -9.22 -16.19
N LEU A 138 -4.38 -8.65 -15.00
CA LEU A 138 -4.08 -9.34 -13.75
C LEU A 138 -5.28 -9.24 -12.81
N PRO A 139 -5.52 -10.29 -11.99
CA PRO A 139 -6.43 -10.17 -10.87
C PRO A 139 -5.97 -9.09 -9.90
N ALA A 140 -6.93 -8.32 -9.41
CA ALA A 140 -6.74 -7.30 -8.40
C ALA A 140 -7.95 -7.26 -7.47
N LEU A 141 -7.81 -6.64 -6.30
CA LEU A 141 -8.94 -6.41 -5.40
C LEU A 141 -8.73 -5.13 -4.61
N THR A 142 -9.82 -4.49 -4.20
CA THR A 142 -9.72 -3.50 -3.12
C THR A 142 -9.79 -4.19 -1.78
N LEU A 143 -8.97 -3.73 -0.84
CA LEU A 143 -8.93 -4.16 0.54
C LEU A 143 -9.26 -2.96 1.44
N GLU A 144 -10.25 -3.17 2.29
CA GLU A 144 -10.59 -2.27 3.39
C GLU A 144 -10.49 -3.06 4.69
N VAL A 145 -9.80 -2.48 5.68
CA VAL A 145 -9.67 -3.04 7.03
C VAL A 145 -10.37 -2.10 7.98
N ASN A 146 -11.30 -2.64 8.77
CA ASN A 146 -11.95 -1.91 9.84
C ASN A 146 -11.76 -2.67 11.16
N VAL A 147 -11.32 -1.97 12.21
CA VAL A 147 -11.11 -2.56 13.54
C VAL A 147 -12.10 -1.97 14.52
N MET A 148 -12.94 -2.83 15.07
CA MET A 148 -13.88 -2.51 16.14
C MET A 148 -13.38 -3.13 17.44
N THR A 149 -14.02 -2.79 18.57
CA THR A 149 -13.58 -3.21 19.91
C THR A 149 -13.43 -4.74 20.07
N SER A 150 -14.21 -5.54 19.34
CA SER A 150 -14.20 -7.01 19.47
C SER A 150 -13.94 -7.76 18.18
N GLU A 151 -13.79 -7.07 17.05
CA GLU A 151 -13.65 -7.70 15.73
C GLU A 151 -12.78 -6.92 14.76
N VAL A 152 -12.05 -7.65 13.91
CA VAL A 152 -11.47 -7.11 12.67
C VAL A 152 -12.36 -7.51 11.50
N GLN A 153 -12.76 -6.54 10.71
CA GLN A 153 -13.44 -6.72 9.44
C GLN A 153 -12.49 -6.46 8.27
N ILE A 154 -12.54 -7.35 7.28
CA ILE A 154 -11.94 -7.19 5.96
C ILE A 154 -13.03 -7.13 4.89
N SER A 155 -13.13 -6.02 4.17
CA SER A 155 -13.99 -5.89 2.98
C SER A 155 -13.15 -6.05 1.71
N LEU A 156 -13.59 -6.93 0.81
CA LEU A 156 -12.95 -7.17 -0.48
C LEU A 156 -13.89 -6.89 -1.64
N GLN A 157 -13.39 -6.25 -2.68
CA GLN A 157 -14.06 -6.12 -3.98
C GLN A 157 -13.14 -6.56 -5.11
N PRO A 158 -13.57 -7.49 -5.99
CA PRO A 158 -12.72 -8.05 -7.04
C PRO A 158 -12.66 -7.17 -8.29
N PHE A 159 -11.47 -7.08 -8.89
CA PHE A 159 -11.19 -6.32 -10.11
C PHE A 159 -10.22 -7.07 -11.01
N MET A 160 -10.15 -6.63 -12.27
CA MET A 160 -9.01 -6.88 -13.13
C MET A 160 -8.32 -5.56 -13.42
N ILE A 161 -7.00 -5.62 -13.53
CA ILE A 161 -6.17 -4.47 -13.87
C ILE A 161 -5.26 -4.79 -15.04
N LYS A 162 -5.11 -3.84 -15.97
CA LYS A 162 -4.05 -3.86 -16.97
C LYS A 162 -3.19 -2.62 -16.82
N ILE A 163 -1.94 -2.87 -16.40
CA ILE A 163 -0.90 -1.87 -16.29
C ILE A 163 -0.31 -1.63 -17.68
N PRO A 164 -0.25 -0.38 -18.18
CA PRO A 164 0.31 -0.09 -19.48
C PRO A 164 1.82 -0.39 -19.51
N VAL A 165 2.28 -0.98 -20.62
CA VAL A 165 3.72 -1.19 -20.83
C VAL A 165 4.36 0.09 -21.36
N THR A 166 5.18 0.70 -20.52
CA THR A 166 5.85 1.96 -20.84
C THR A 166 6.96 1.80 -21.87
N LYS A 167 6.92 2.64 -22.90
CA LYS A 167 7.96 2.86 -23.90
C LYS A 167 8.37 4.33 -23.88
N PHE A 168 9.62 4.66 -24.19
CA PHE A 168 10.04 6.05 -24.29
C PHE A 168 9.25 6.83 -25.35
N THR A 169 8.81 6.16 -26.42
CA THR A 169 7.96 6.79 -27.46
C THR A 169 6.60 7.25 -26.95
N ASN A 170 6.09 6.74 -25.83
CA ASN A 170 4.83 7.22 -25.23
C ASN A 170 4.92 8.70 -24.80
N PHE A 171 6.12 9.24 -24.64
CA PHE A 171 6.38 10.61 -24.20
C PHE A 171 6.38 11.64 -25.34
N GLY A 172 5.86 11.27 -26.52
CA GLY A 172 5.73 12.19 -27.67
C GLY A 172 7.07 12.59 -28.29
N ILE A 173 8.03 11.66 -28.32
CA ILE A 173 9.38 11.86 -28.84
C ILE A 173 9.34 11.76 -30.37
N THR A 174 10.04 12.66 -31.07
CA THR A 174 10.07 12.67 -32.53
C THR A 174 10.75 11.42 -33.09
N ALA A 175 10.36 10.98 -34.30
CA ALA A 175 10.90 9.78 -34.92
C ALA A 175 12.44 9.84 -35.09
N LYS A 176 12.99 11.02 -35.40
CA LYS A 176 14.43 11.25 -35.50
C LYS A 176 15.15 10.94 -34.17
N VAL A 177 14.75 11.60 -33.09
CA VAL A 177 15.36 11.41 -31.76
C VAL A 177 15.13 9.99 -31.24
N ALA A 178 13.97 9.41 -31.50
CA ALA A 178 13.68 8.02 -31.15
C ALA A 178 14.63 7.03 -31.87
N LYS A 179 14.96 7.29 -33.14
CA LYS A 179 15.90 6.49 -33.92
C LYS A 179 17.34 6.64 -33.42
N GLU A 180 17.80 7.87 -33.19
CA GLU A 180 19.13 8.18 -32.62
C GLU A 180 19.30 7.51 -31.26
N PHE A 181 18.28 7.59 -30.40
CA PHE A 181 18.31 6.93 -29.10
C PHE A 181 18.36 5.43 -29.28
N SER A 182 17.48 4.82 -30.10
CA SER A 182 17.42 3.37 -30.31
C SER A 182 18.69 2.77 -30.88
N SER A 183 19.35 3.48 -31.80
CA SER A 183 20.64 3.11 -32.41
C SER A 183 21.85 3.33 -31.49
N LYS A 184 21.64 3.92 -30.30
CA LYS A 184 22.69 4.28 -29.33
C LYS A 184 23.62 5.40 -29.82
N GLU A 185 23.18 6.20 -30.79
CA GLU A 185 23.86 7.44 -31.18
C GLU A 185 23.78 8.49 -30.06
N ILE A 186 22.69 8.48 -29.30
CA ILE A 186 22.52 9.28 -28.07
C ILE A 186 22.18 8.38 -26.88
N ASN A 187 22.70 8.76 -25.70
CA ASN A 187 22.48 8.04 -24.44
C ASN A 187 21.38 8.66 -23.56
N ILE A 188 21.01 9.90 -23.84
CA ILE A 188 20.06 10.70 -23.05
C ILE A 188 19.11 11.44 -24.00
N ILE A 189 17.82 11.38 -23.70
CA ILE A 189 16.79 12.24 -24.29
C ILE A 189 16.44 13.33 -23.27
N PRO A 190 16.86 14.59 -23.50
CA PRO A 190 16.54 15.70 -22.62
C PRO A 190 15.08 16.18 -22.78
N ASP A 191 14.59 16.87 -21.76
CA ASP A 191 13.24 17.43 -21.62
C ASP A 191 12.67 18.12 -22.88
N LYS A 192 13.48 18.88 -23.63
CA LYS A 192 13.08 19.60 -24.86
C LYS A 192 12.49 18.68 -25.94
N HIS A 193 12.88 17.40 -25.92
CA HIS A 193 12.40 16.37 -26.85
C HIS A 193 11.23 15.54 -26.29
N ILE A 194 10.82 15.79 -25.05
CA ILE A 194 9.74 15.08 -24.34
C ILE A 194 8.49 15.95 -24.38
N LYS A 195 7.55 15.63 -25.28
CA LYS A 195 6.33 16.44 -25.47
C LYS A 195 5.20 16.11 -24.48
N ARG A 196 5.14 14.87 -24.01
CA ARG A 196 4.17 14.43 -22.99
C ARG A 196 4.92 14.10 -21.72
N GLN A 197 5.19 15.10 -20.89
CA GLN A 197 6.09 14.96 -19.73
C GLN A 197 5.42 14.32 -18.51
N TRP A 198 4.11 14.38 -18.38
CA TRP A 198 3.42 13.91 -17.18
C TRP A 198 3.26 12.40 -17.13
N CYS A 199 3.51 11.80 -15.97
CA CYS A 199 3.31 10.39 -15.70
C CYS A 199 2.94 10.15 -14.23
N SER A 200 2.35 8.99 -13.93
CA SER A 200 2.20 8.47 -12.58
C SER A 200 3.35 7.52 -12.25
N ILE A 201 3.76 7.47 -10.98
CA ILE A 201 4.94 6.72 -10.55
C ILE A 201 4.60 5.77 -9.40
N PHE A 202 4.94 4.50 -9.55
CA PHE A 202 4.78 3.50 -8.50
C PHE A 202 5.65 3.79 -7.25
N PRO A 203 5.36 3.18 -6.09
CA PRO A 203 4.08 2.56 -5.76
C PRO A 203 2.98 3.62 -5.53
N SER A 204 3.34 4.84 -5.13
CA SER A 204 2.40 5.87 -4.67
C SER A 204 1.40 6.37 -5.71
N MET A 205 1.66 6.14 -6.99
CA MET A 205 0.90 6.68 -8.12
C MET A 205 0.87 8.21 -8.18
N LYS A 206 1.79 8.89 -7.47
CA LYS A 206 1.94 10.35 -7.54
C LYS A 206 2.31 10.77 -8.96
N MET A 207 1.82 11.94 -9.35
CA MET A 207 2.15 12.57 -10.62
C MET A 207 3.51 13.25 -10.56
N GLY A 208 4.30 13.08 -11.61
CA GLY A 208 5.59 13.74 -11.80
C GLY A 208 5.85 14.08 -13.26
N LYS A 209 6.83 14.96 -13.51
CA LYS A 209 7.26 15.35 -14.85
C LYS A 209 8.52 14.60 -15.23
N VAL A 210 8.49 13.84 -16.32
CA VAL A 210 9.69 13.29 -16.94
C VAL A 210 10.47 14.43 -17.58
N VAL A 211 11.69 14.62 -17.09
CA VAL A 211 12.64 15.64 -17.56
C VAL A 211 13.82 15.01 -18.30
N GLU A 212 14.00 13.70 -18.18
CA GLU A 212 15.10 12.97 -18.80
C GLU A 212 14.72 11.51 -19.04
N ILE A 213 15.17 10.94 -20.15
CA ILE A 213 15.18 9.49 -20.37
C ILE A 213 16.60 9.07 -20.72
N SER A 214 17.19 8.15 -19.98
CA SER A 214 18.60 7.77 -20.11
C SER A 214 18.77 6.25 -20.21
N ARG A 215 19.92 5.82 -20.75
CA ARG A 215 20.33 4.40 -20.76
C ARG A 215 21.02 3.97 -19.47
N GLU A 216 21.56 4.94 -18.74
CA GLU A 216 22.32 4.75 -17.51
C GLU A 216 21.65 5.48 -16.37
N ILE A 217 21.94 5.04 -15.14
CA ILE A 217 21.47 5.74 -13.95
C ILE A 217 22.18 7.10 -13.89
N SER A 218 21.38 8.17 -13.85
CA SER A 218 21.91 9.54 -13.85
C SER A 218 22.77 9.80 -12.62
N SER A 219 23.78 10.66 -12.74
CA SER A 219 24.76 10.94 -11.67
C SER A 219 24.15 11.53 -10.39
N TYR A 220 23.00 12.20 -10.48
CA TYR A 220 22.25 12.72 -9.34
C TYR A 220 21.40 11.65 -8.63
N SER A 221 21.39 10.41 -9.12
CA SER A 221 20.63 9.34 -8.50
C SER A 221 21.21 8.97 -7.14
N ASN A 222 20.34 8.51 -6.24
CA ASN A 222 20.79 7.93 -4.97
C ASN A 222 21.20 6.46 -5.12
N PHE A 223 21.12 5.90 -6.32
CA PHE A 223 21.46 4.50 -6.58
C PHE A 223 22.74 4.46 -7.41
N LYS A 224 23.69 3.65 -6.98
CA LYS A 224 24.91 3.35 -7.73
C LYS A 224 24.61 2.53 -8.98
N ASP A 225 23.74 1.54 -8.85
CA ASP A 225 23.41 0.62 -9.92
C ASP A 225 21.96 0.10 -9.81
N TYR A 226 21.57 -0.71 -10.79
CA TYR A 226 20.23 -1.28 -10.81
C TYR A 226 20.01 -2.32 -9.70
N ALA A 227 21.05 -3.03 -9.27
CA ALA A 227 20.92 -4.05 -8.23
C ALA A 227 20.54 -3.40 -6.90
N GLU A 228 21.17 -2.28 -6.56
CA GLU A 228 20.80 -1.47 -5.40
C GLU A 228 19.36 -0.96 -5.49
N MET A 229 18.94 -0.49 -6.67
CA MET A 229 17.55 -0.09 -6.90
C MET A 229 16.58 -1.26 -6.65
N ARG A 230 16.88 -2.48 -7.12
CA ARG A 230 16.01 -3.64 -6.84
C ARG A 230 15.91 -3.96 -5.35
N VAL A 231 17.04 -3.91 -4.63
CA VAL A 231 17.07 -4.12 -3.17
C VAL A 231 16.23 -3.04 -2.48
N PHE A 232 16.39 -1.78 -2.87
CA PHE A 232 15.61 -0.67 -2.34
C PHE A 232 14.10 -0.89 -2.49
N TRP A 233 13.65 -1.22 -3.71
CA TRP A 233 12.22 -1.42 -4.00
C TRP A 233 11.64 -2.63 -3.27
N LYS A 234 12.40 -3.73 -3.18
CA LYS A 234 12.02 -4.91 -2.40
C LYS A 234 11.89 -4.56 -0.92
N ASN A 235 12.88 -3.88 -0.35
CA ASN A 235 12.94 -3.63 1.08
C ASN A 235 11.99 -2.53 1.54
N ASN A 236 11.67 -1.55 0.68
CA ASN A 236 10.78 -0.44 1.05
C ASN A 236 9.32 -0.71 0.68
N TYR A 237 9.07 -1.44 -0.40
CA TYR A 237 7.72 -1.58 -0.98
C TYR A 237 7.30 -3.04 -1.18
N GLY A 238 8.20 -4.02 -1.06
CA GLY A 238 7.92 -5.42 -1.35
C GLY A 238 7.92 -5.76 -2.85
N TYR A 239 8.19 -4.77 -3.72
CA TYR A 239 8.11 -4.93 -5.16
C TYR A 239 9.32 -5.70 -5.69
N GLN A 240 9.07 -6.71 -6.52
CA GLN A 240 10.12 -7.39 -7.28
C GLN A 240 10.29 -6.72 -8.64
N LEU A 241 11.32 -5.88 -8.74
CA LEU A 241 11.72 -5.31 -10.01
C LEU A 241 12.29 -6.40 -10.95
N PRO A 242 12.14 -6.26 -12.28
CA PRO A 242 12.67 -7.23 -13.23
C PRO A 242 14.19 -7.38 -13.15
N SER A 243 14.74 -8.47 -13.70
CA SER A 243 16.17 -8.74 -13.68
C SER A 243 17.00 -7.75 -14.50
N ARG A 244 16.38 -7.07 -15.47
CA ARG A 244 17.00 -6.09 -16.35
C ARG A 244 16.10 -4.88 -16.52
N ASN A 245 16.72 -3.73 -16.78
CA ASN A 245 16.04 -2.50 -17.12
C ASN A 245 16.71 -1.87 -18.34
N ASP A 246 15.90 -1.46 -19.31
CA ASP A 246 16.40 -0.94 -20.59
C ASP A 246 16.72 0.55 -20.53
N PHE A 247 15.90 1.30 -19.77
CA PHE A 247 15.93 2.77 -19.70
C PHE A 247 15.54 3.28 -18.33
N TYR A 248 16.14 4.38 -17.92
CA TYR A 248 15.81 5.11 -16.71
C TYR A 248 15.11 6.42 -17.06
N TYR A 249 14.32 6.89 -16.12
CA TYR A 249 13.54 8.11 -16.25
C TYR A 249 13.89 9.03 -15.09
N GLY A 250 14.37 10.24 -15.42
CA GLY A 250 14.49 11.33 -14.47
C GLY A 250 13.13 12.00 -14.32
N VAL A 251 12.55 11.89 -13.13
CA VAL A 251 11.22 12.44 -12.83
C VAL A 251 11.33 13.55 -11.78
N TYR A 252 10.93 14.76 -12.18
CA TYR A 252 10.85 15.92 -11.32
C TYR A 252 9.50 15.97 -10.58
N PHE A 253 9.57 16.21 -9.26
CA PHE A 253 8.40 16.44 -8.41
C PHE A 253 8.45 17.86 -7.86
N SER A 254 7.49 18.70 -8.26
CA SER A 254 7.39 20.09 -7.79
C SER A 254 7.25 20.20 -6.28
N GLN A 255 6.55 19.24 -5.65
CA GLN A 255 6.33 19.18 -4.20
C GLN A 255 7.62 19.10 -3.37
N PHE A 256 8.70 18.58 -3.95
CA PHE A 256 9.98 18.40 -3.26
C PHE A 256 11.15 19.10 -3.98
N GLY A 257 10.86 19.83 -5.06
CA GLY A 257 11.86 20.56 -5.84
C GLY A 257 13.01 19.71 -6.40
N ARG A 258 12.82 18.39 -6.57
CA ARG A 258 13.92 17.47 -6.93
C ARG A 258 13.54 16.46 -8.00
N THR A 259 14.56 16.01 -8.73
CA THR A 259 14.48 14.92 -9.69
C THR A 259 14.90 13.60 -9.05
N LEU A 260 14.16 12.54 -9.32
CA LEU A 260 14.46 11.19 -8.86
C LEU A 260 14.49 10.23 -10.05
N THR A 261 15.41 9.27 -10.01
CA THR A 261 15.57 8.27 -11.08
C THR A 261 14.67 7.06 -10.84
N TYR A 262 13.94 6.65 -11.87
CA TYR A 262 13.06 5.49 -11.84
C TYR A 262 13.36 4.53 -13.00
N PRO A 263 13.19 3.21 -12.79
CA PRO A 263 13.25 2.25 -13.88
C PRO A 263 11.96 2.30 -14.70
N ARG A 264 12.03 1.85 -15.96
CA ARG A 264 10.91 1.88 -16.92
C ARG A 264 9.62 1.27 -16.38
N CYS A 265 9.72 0.16 -15.65
CA CYS A 265 8.56 -0.57 -15.12
C CYS A 265 7.83 0.17 -13.98
N CYS A 266 8.40 1.25 -13.44
CA CYS A 266 7.81 2.03 -12.37
C CYS A 266 7.14 3.33 -12.85
N ILE A 267 7.26 3.63 -14.14
CA ILE A 267 6.71 4.82 -14.79
C ILE A 267 5.45 4.45 -15.55
N LEU A 268 4.40 5.24 -15.42
CA LEU A 268 3.13 5.04 -16.09
C LEU A 268 2.73 6.32 -16.84
N PRO A 269 2.90 6.38 -18.17
CA PRO A 269 2.46 7.52 -18.98
C PRO A 269 0.94 7.76 -18.88
N GLU A 270 0.19 6.70 -18.61
CA GLU A 270 -1.26 6.68 -18.50
C GLU A 270 -1.66 5.86 -17.27
N LYS A 271 -2.84 6.14 -16.70
CA LYS A 271 -3.35 5.36 -15.56
C LYS A 271 -3.61 3.90 -15.97
N PRO A 272 -3.46 2.94 -15.04
CA PRO A 272 -3.90 1.57 -15.30
C PRO A 272 -5.39 1.49 -15.60
N ASN A 273 -5.76 0.63 -16.54
CA ASN A 273 -7.16 0.33 -16.80
C ASN A 273 -7.64 -0.67 -15.74
N VAL A 274 -8.73 -0.33 -15.06
CA VAL A 274 -9.33 -1.15 -13.99
C VAL A 274 -10.80 -1.42 -14.34
N TRP A 275 -11.23 -2.67 -14.19
CA TRP A 275 -12.61 -3.06 -14.44
C TRP A 275 -13.10 -4.05 -13.38
N LYS A 276 -14.39 -3.94 -13.02
CA LYS A 276 -15.03 -4.83 -12.03
C LYS A 276 -15.08 -6.25 -12.60
N CYS A 277 -14.83 -7.23 -11.73
CA CYS A 277 -15.03 -8.64 -12.09
C CYS A 277 -16.51 -9.03 -12.00
N THR A 278 -16.94 -9.92 -12.89
CA THR A 278 -18.19 -10.68 -12.73
C THR A 278 -18.00 -11.75 -11.65
N GLU A 279 -19.09 -12.19 -11.02
CA GLU A 279 -19.06 -13.17 -9.91
C GLU A 279 -18.34 -14.47 -10.28
N SER A 280 -18.46 -14.93 -11.54
CA SER A 280 -17.77 -16.10 -12.08
C SER A 280 -16.23 -16.00 -12.10
N ASN A 281 -15.67 -14.78 -12.04
CA ASN A 281 -14.23 -14.51 -12.09
C ASN A 281 -13.64 -14.13 -10.72
N ALA A 282 -14.43 -14.22 -9.65
CA ALA A 282 -14.07 -13.74 -8.32
C ALA A 282 -13.22 -14.71 -7.48
N THR A 283 -12.69 -15.79 -8.09
CA THR A 283 -11.86 -16.81 -7.43
C THR A 283 -10.60 -16.24 -6.77
N HIS A 284 -10.11 -15.09 -7.23
CA HIS A 284 -8.95 -14.43 -6.64
C HIS A 284 -9.24 -13.84 -5.24
N MET A 285 -10.50 -13.60 -4.85
CA MET A 285 -10.83 -13.27 -3.44
C MET A 285 -10.60 -14.46 -2.52
N SER A 286 -10.98 -15.68 -2.94
CA SER A 286 -10.69 -16.88 -2.16
C SER A 286 -9.19 -17.17 -2.11
N ASP A 287 -8.46 -16.91 -3.20
CA ASP A 287 -6.99 -17.01 -3.19
C ASP A 287 -6.36 -16.03 -2.20
N PHE A 288 -6.85 -14.78 -2.17
CA PHE A 288 -6.40 -13.78 -1.23
C PHE A 288 -6.63 -14.25 0.21
N MET A 289 -7.83 -14.69 0.56
CA MET A 289 -8.13 -15.14 1.93
C MET A 289 -7.34 -16.39 2.32
N LYS A 290 -7.09 -17.29 1.37
CA LYS A 290 -6.17 -18.42 1.58
C LYS A 290 -4.77 -17.92 1.94
N ASP A 291 -4.24 -16.92 1.23
CA ASP A 291 -2.94 -16.34 1.53
C ASP A 291 -2.92 -15.61 2.88
N VAL A 292 -3.99 -14.88 3.23
CA VAL A 292 -4.18 -14.25 4.55
C VAL A 292 -4.11 -15.30 5.64
N ASN A 293 -4.93 -16.34 5.58
CA ASN A 293 -4.98 -17.38 6.60
C ASN A 293 -3.64 -18.13 6.70
N MET A 294 -2.92 -18.34 5.60
CA MET A 294 -1.59 -18.96 5.63
C MET A 294 -0.50 -18.07 6.23
N LYS A 295 -0.54 -16.76 5.99
CA LYS A 295 0.51 -15.81 6.40
C LYS A 295 0.26 -15.14 7.74
N LEU A 296 -0.98 -15.15 8.20
CA LEU A 296 -1.47 -14.42 9.38
C LEU A 296 -2.26 -15.30 10.33
N ALA A 297 -2.05 -16.62 10.28
CA ALA A 297 -2.73 -17.58 11.17
C ALA A 297 -2.62 -17.19 12.65
N VAL A 298 -1.47 -16.64 13.06
CA VAL A 298 -1.24 -16.08 14.38
C VAL A 298 -0.64 -14.69 14.22
N LEU A 299 -1.25 -13.68 14.85
CA LEU A 299 -0.73 -12.32 14.96
C LEU A 299 -0.87 -11.85 16.41
N CYS A 300 0.20 -11.25 16.95
CA CYS A 300 0.23 -10.79 18.34
C CYS A 300 -0.26 -11.88 19.31
N GLY A 301 0.17 -13.14 19.11
CA GLY A 301 -0.21 -14.30 19.92
C GLY A 301 -1.69 -14.68 19.88
N GLN A 302 -2.51 -14.05 19.03
CA GLN A 302 -3.93 -14.37 18.82
C GLN A 302 -4.12 -15.04 17.47
N GLY A 303 -4.95 -16.09 17.43
CA GLY A 303 -5.34 -16.75 16.20
C GLY A 303 -6.38 -15.92 15.45
N LEU A 304 -6.05 -15.47 14.24
CA LEU A 304 -7.00 -14.75 13.40
C LEU A 304 -7.70 -15.72 12.46
N ASN A 305 -8.97 -16.00 12.74
CA ASN A 305 -9.80 -16.88 11.93
C ASN A 305 -10.88 -16.05 11.26
N PHE A 306 -10.61 -15.65 10.02
CA PHE A 306 -11.57 -14.90 9.21
C PHE A 306 -12.66 -15.80 8.67
N VAL A 307 -13.89 -15.55 9.11
CA VAL A 307 -15.09 -16.23 8.61
C VAL A 307 -15.86 -15.27 7.71
N SER A 308 -16.29 -15.76 6.54
CA SER A 308 -17.20 -14.99 5.71
C SER A 308 -18.58 -14.96 6.36
N ARG A 309 -19.14 -13.77 6.52
CA ARG A 309 -20.55 -13.59 6.81
C ARG A 309 -21.18 -12.91 5.60
N ALA A 310 -22.25 -13.49 5.06
CA ALA A 310 -23.13 -12.70 4.21
C ALA A 310 -23.63 -11.54 5.07
N SER A 311 -23.45 -10.30 4.61
CA SER A 311 -24.05 -9.13 5.25
C SER A 311 -25.54 -9.43 5.46
N ARG A 312 -26.08 -9.17 6.67
CA ARG A 312 -27.51 -9.34 6.94
C ARG A 312 -28.32 -8.72 5.81
N LEU A 313 -29.41 -9.41 5.45
CA LEU A 313 -30.34 -9.11 4.35
C LEU A 313 -30.57 -7.61 4.14
N PRO A 314 -30.80 -7.14 2.90
CA PRO A 314 -31.26 -5.78 2.67
C PRO A 314 -32.45 -5.55 3.61
N MET A 315 -32.40 -4.45 4.34
CA MET A 315 -33.49 -3.96 5.17
C MET A 315 -34.78 -4.17 4.36
N GLN A 316 -35.66 -5.07 4.82
CA GLN A 316 -36.93 -5.29 4.14
C GLN A 316 -37.65 -3.95 4.18
N LEU A 317 -37.70 -3.28 3.03
CA LEU A 317 -38.56 -2.13 2.83
C LEU A 317 -39.97 -2.68 2.96
N ILE A 318 -40.60 -2.35 4.09
CA ILE A 318 -42.02 -2.62 4.28
C ILE A 318 -42.75 -1.74 3.26
N PRO A 319 -43.63 -2.28 2.41
CA PRO A 319 -44.44 -1.48 1.50
C PRO A 319 -45.22 -0.41 2.27
N ALA A 320 -45.31 0.81 1.73
CA ALA A 320 -46.04 1.92 2.34
C ALA A 320 -47.51 1.59 2.67
N THR A 321 -48.07 0.54 2.08
CA THR A 321 -49.42 0.03 2.35
C THR A 321 -49.59 -0.64 3.72
N GLN A 322 -48.53 -0.84 4.49
CA GLN A 322 -48.61 -1.38 5.87
C GLN A 322 -48.34 -0.33 6.95
N VAL A 323 -48.19 0.94 6.58
CA VAL A 323 -48.23 2.05 7.54
C VAL A 323 -49.69 2.42 7.73
N SER A 324 -50.36 1.84 8.73
CA SER A 324 -51.67 2.30 9.17
C SER A 324 -51.51 3.68 9.80
N GLY A 325 -51.97 4.72 9.09
CA GLY A 325 -52.17 6.04 9.66
C GLY A 325 -53.33 5.99 10.64
N GLU A 326 -53.05 6.22 11.91
CA GLU A 326 -54.03 6.80 12.82
C GLU A 326 -53.84 8.32 12.73
N ASP A 327 -54.65 8.93 11.87
CA ASP A 327 -54.98 10.35 11.96
C ASP A 327 -55.84 10.55 13.20
N ASP A 328 -55.35 11.28 14.19
CA ASP A 328 -56.22 11.98 15.14
C ASP A 328 -55.94 13.49 15.03
N ASP A 329 -56.79 14.10 14.21
CA ASP A 329 -57.18 15.51 14.31
C ASP A 329 -57.62 15.82 15.75
N ASN A 330 -57.03 16.85 16.37
CA ASN A 330 -57.83 18.02 16.74
C ASN A 330 -57.05 19.19 17.36
N SER A 331 -57.30 20.35 16.74
CA SER A 331 -57.58 21.66 17.33
C SER A 331 -56.49 22.43 18.08
N PHE A 332 -56.11 23.54 17.43
CA PHE A 332 -55.76 24.86 17.95
C PHE A 332 -56.36 25.23 19.32
N SER A 333 -55.54 25.83 20.20
CA SER A 333 -55.75 27.21 20.68
C SER A 333 -54.57 27.74 21.51
N HIS A 334 -54.19 28.99 21.24
CA HIS A 334 -53.26 29.83 21.99
C HIS A 334 -53.68 30.06 23.45
N SER A 335 -52.69 30.21 24.34
CA SER A 335 -52.49 31.48 25.07
C SER A 335 -51.22 31.46 25.92
N SER A 336 -50.38 32.47 25.69
CA SER A 336 -49.34 32.92 26.60
C SER A 336 -49.94 33.46 27.90
N THR A 337 -49.30 33.15 29.03
CA THR A 337 -48.95 34.11 30.10
C THR A 337 -47.80 33.56 30.91
#